data_AF-A0A5A5S332-F1
#
_entry.id   AF-A0A5A5S332-F1
#
_cell.length_a   1.000
_cell.length_b   1.000
_cell.length_c   1.000
_cell.angle_alpha   90.00
_cell.angle_beta   90.00
_cell.angle_gamma   90.00
#
_symmetry.space_group_name_H-M   'P 1'
#
loop_
_entity.id
_entity.type
_entity.pdbx_description
1 polymer ?
#
loop_
_entity_poly.entity_id
_entity_poly.type
_entity_poly.pdbx_seq_one_letter_code
_entity_poly.pdbx_strand_id
1 'polypeptide(L)'
;MLWLTIIQQIIGRKYQKGERIYLVLDRTQGQDKNLFMVGIVIVKRAIPIYWQFLDKRGASNLAEQQAILLPVLKLLKNYEMVVLGDR
;
A
#
# COMPACT_ATOMS: atom_id res chain seq x y z
N MET A 1 5.32 12.21 -7.47
CA MET A 1 5.46 12.40 -6.00
C MET A 1 4.24 13.02 -5.33
N LEU A 2 3.47 13.91 -5.98
CA LEU A 2 2.33 14.61 -5.38
C LEU A 2 1.30 13.70 -4.68
N TRP A 3 1.00 12.54 -5.28
CA TRP A 3 0.05 11.58 -4.72
C TRP A 3 0.39 11.11 -3.30
N LEU A 4 1.64 10.70 -3.05
CA LEU A 4 2.06 10.24 -1.71
C LEU A 4 1.99 11.38 -0.68
N THR A 5 2.29 12.61 -1.09
CA THR A 5 2.16 13.78 -0.20
C THR A 5 0.70 14.03 0.20
N ILE A 6 -0.25 13.85 -0.74
CA ILE A 6 -1.68 13.96 -0.45
C ILE A 6 -2.11 12.86 0.53
N ILE A 7 -1.71 11.61 0.27
CA ILE A 7 -2.00 10.49 1.18
C ILE A 7 -1.46 10.76 2.59
N GLN A 8 -0.24 11.26 2.71
CA GLN A 8 0.35 11.60 4.01
C GLN A 8 -0.49 12.63 4.78
N GLN A 9 -0.99 13.66 4.09
CA GLN A 9 -1.86 14.68 4.69
C GLN A 9 -3.22 14.11 5.11
N ILE A 10 -3.82 13.24 4.28
CA ILE A 10 -5.09 12.57 4.62
C ILE A 10 -4.93 11.69 5.86
N ILE A 11 -3.85 10.90 5.93
CA ILE A 11 -3.58 10.01 7.06
C ILE A 11 -3.29 10.84 8.32
N GLY A 12 -2.48 11.90 8.23
CA GLY A 12 -2.18 12.77 9.37
C GLY A 12 -3.38 13.54 9.94
N ARG A 13 -4.49 13.65 9.18
CA ARG A 13 -5.76 14.19 9.68
C ARG A 13 -6.66 13.13 10.33
N LYS A 14 -6.42 11.84 10.06
CA LYS A 14 -7.24 10.73 10.54
C LYS A 14 -6.62 9.98 11.70
N TYR A 15 -5.29 9.96 11.79
CA TYR A 15 -4.53 9.19 12.77
C TYR A 15 -3.49 10.08 13.43
N GLN A 16 -3.30 9.91 14.73
CA GLN A 16 -2.17 10.50 15.45
C GLN A 16 -0.90 9.68 15.19
N LYS A 17 0.26 10.32 15.37
CA LYS A 17 1.55 9.61 15.31
C LYS A 17 1.59 8.52 16.38
N GLY A 18 2.18 7.38 16.05
CA GLY A 18 2.22 6.20 16.92
C GLY A 18 0.95 5.36 16.92
N GLU A 19 -0.16 5.85 16.34
CA GLU A 19 -1.34 5.00 16.15
C GLU A 19 -1.04 3.85 15.19
N ARG A 20 -1.71 2.74 15.43
CA ARG A 20 -1.63 1.56 14.60
C ARG A 20 -2.44 1.74 13.33
N ILE A 21 -1.79 1.53 12.19
CA ILE A 21 -2.41 1.51 10.87
C ILE A 21 -2.22 0.16 10.21
N TYR A 22 -3.22 -0.24 9.44
CA TYR A 22 -3.22 -1.51 8.73
C TYR A 22 -3.02 -1.24 7.24
N LEU A 23 -1.99 -1.85 6.67
CA LEU A 23 -1.71 -1.86 5.26
C LEU A 23 -2.12 -3.21 4.69
N VAL A 24 -2.68 -3.21 3.49
CA VAL A 24 -3.02 -4.43 2.76
C VAL A 24 -2.24 -4.47 1.45
N LEU A 25 -1.76 -5.65 1.09
CA LEU A 25 -1.29 -5.93 -0.26
C LEU A 25 -2.42 -6.58 -1.03
N ASP A 26 -2.75 -6.00 -2.18
CA ASP A 26 -3.76 -6.54 -3.07
C ASP A 26 -3.27 -6.54 -4.52
N ARG A 27 -3.82 -7.44 -5.34
CA ARG A 27 -3.45 -7.61 -6.74
C ARG A 27 -4.70 -7.88 -7.56
N THR A 28 -4.86 -7.11 -8.63
CA THR A 28 -5.89 -7.37 -9.64
C THR A 28 -5.28 -7.60 -11.01
N GLN A 29 -5.80 -8.59 -11.72
CA GLN A 29 -5.41 -8.89 -13.10
C GLN A 29 -6.59 -8.54 -14.01
N GLY A 30 -6.34 -7.65 -14.97
CA GLY A 30 -7.32 -7.24 -15.96
C GLY A 30 -6.68 -7.23 -17.34
N GLN A 31 -7.19 -8.07 -18.24
CA GLN A 31 -6.60 -8.30 -19.57
C GLN A 31 -5.10 -8.62 -19.44
N ASP A 32 -4.24 -7.82 -20.07
CA ASP A 32 -2.78 -7.96 -20.04
C ASP A 32 -2.11 -7.13 -18.92
N LYS A 33 -2.88 -6.52 -18.03
CA LYS A 33 -2.34 -5.70 -16.94
C LYS A 33 -2.42 -6.44 -15.61
N ASN A 34 -1.27 -6.56 -14.96
CA ASN A 34 -1.15 -7.06 -13.59
C ASN A 34 -0.90 -5.87 -12.65
N LEU A 35 -1.94 -5.39 -11.99
CA LEU A 35 -1.86 -4.25 -11.08
C LEU A 35 -1.62 -4.77 -9.67
N PHE A 36 -0.50 -4.38 -9.09
CA PHE A 36 -0.16 -4.67 -7.70
C PHE A 36 -0.26 -3.39 -6.88
N MET A 37 -0.90 -3.45 -5.71
CA MET A 37 -1.21 -2.26 -4.92
C MET A 37 -1.03 -2.46 -3.42
N VAL A 38 -0.70 -1.36 -2.76
CA VAL A 38 -0.73 -1.21 -1.30
C VAL A 38 -1.96 -0.36 -0.96
N GLY A 39 -2.84 -0.90 -0.13
CA GLY A 39 -3.97 -0.17 0.43
C GLY A 39 -3.78 0.13 1.91
N ILE A 40 -4.43 1.18 2.42
CA ILE A 40 -4.60 1.42 3.86
C ILE A 40 -6.04 1.07 4.26
N VAL A 41 -6.22 0.40 5.41
CA VAL A 41 -7.55 0.08 5.92
C VAL A 41 -8.11 1.26 6.71
N ILE A 42 -9.18 1.85 6.20
CA ILE A 42 -9.92 2.95 6.84
C ILE A 42 -11.39 2.56 6.88
N VAL A 43 -11.99 2.53 8.08
CA VAL A 43 -13.42 2.21 8.30
C VAL A 43 -13.84 0.93 7.54
N LYS A 44 -13.07 -0.15 7.72
CA LYS A 44 -13.28 -1.48 7.10
C LYS A 44 -13.16 -1.50 5.56
N ARG A 45 -12.55 -0.49 4.93
CA ARG A 45 -12.29 -0.46 3.49
C ARG A 45 -10.80 -0.32 3.23
N ALA A 46 -10.28 -1.13 2.32
CA ALA A 46 -8.95 -0.93 1.76
C ALA A 46 -8.99 0.21 0.73
N ILE A 47 -8.25 1.28 0.99
CA ILE A 47 -8.11 2.40 0.06
C ILE A 47 -6.71 2.31 -0.57
N PRO A 48 -6.58 2.13 -1.89
CA PRO A 48 -5.28 2.04 -2.54
C PRO A 48 -4.52 3.37 -2.41
N ILE A 49 -3.29 3.30 -1.91
CA ILE A 49 -2.43 4.46 -1.68
C ILE A 49 -1.15 4.43 -2.49
N TYR A 50 -0.76 3.26 -3.01
CA TYR A 50 0.36 3.13 -3.93
C TYR A 50 0.16 1.91 -4.80
N TRP A 51 0.59 1.96 -6.06
CA TRP A 51 0.44 0.84 -7.00
C TRP A 51 1.54 0.85 -8.06
N GLN A 52 1.77 -0.32 -8.64
CA GLN A 52 2.63 -0.50 -9.81
C GLN A 52 2.05 -1.58 -10.72
N PHE A 53 2.32 -1.46 -12.01
CA PHE A 53 2.09 -2.56 -12.94
C PHE A 53 3.27 -3.52 -12.86
N LEU A 54 2.99 -4.82 -12.86
CA LEU A 54 4.00 -5.86 -13.00
C LEU A 54 4.07 -6.27 -14.47
N ASP A 55 5.28 -6.31 -15.04
CA ASP A 55 5.53 -6.71 -16.44
C ASP A 55 5.44 -8.23 -16.66
N LYS A 56 4.75 -8.94 -15.76
CA LYS A 56 4.59 -10.39 -15.79
C LYS A 56 3.17 -10.78 -15.42
N ARG A 57 2.72 -11.90 -15.98
CA ARG A 57 1.50 -12.60 -15.56
C ARG A 57 1.79 -13.41 -14.29
N GLY A 58 0.82 -13.51 -13.39
CA GLY A 58 0.92 -14.34 -12.18
C GLY A 58 1.33 -13.61 -10.90
N ALA A 59 1.95 -14.33 -9.97
CA ALA A 59 2.22 -13.90 -8.58
C ALA A 59 3.34 -12.85 -8.48
N SER A 60 3.21 -11.95 -7.52
CA SER A 60 4.34 -11.11 -7.12
C SER A 60 5.36 -11.95 -6.36
N ASN A 61 6.65 -11.64 -6.52
CA ASN A 61 7.71 -12.24 -5.70
C ASN A 61 8.03 -11.35 -4.49
N LEU A 62 8.81 -11.86 -3.54
CA LEU A 62 9.18 -11.11 -2.34
C LEU A 62 9.85 -9.77 -2.66
N ALA A 63 10.70 -9.72 -3.70
CA ALA A 63 11.37 -8.49 -4.10
C ALA A 63 10.38 -7.42 -4.58
N GLU A 64 9.37 -7.80 -5.35
CA GLU A 64 8.30 -6.90 -5.80
C GLU A 64 7.41 -6.44 -4.65
N GLN A 65 7.12 -7.32 -3.68
CA GLN A 65 6.41 -6.96 -2.44
C GLN A 65 7.20 -5.94 -1.62
N GLN A 66 8.51 -6.15 -1.46
CA GLN A 66 9.37 -5.20 -0.77
C GLN A 66 9.47 -3.86 -1.53
N ALA A 67 9.62 -3.91 -2.85
CA ALA A 67 9.74 -2.73 -3.69
C ALA A 67 8.49 -1.83 -3.63
N ILE A 68 7.29 -2.42 -3.69
CA ILE A 68 6.04 -1.64 -3.62
C ILE A 68 5.77 -1.09 -2.21
N LEU A 69 6.19 -1.80 -1.16
CA LEU A 69 6.01 -1.35 0.22
C LEU A 69 6.97 -0.24 0.62
N LEU A 70 8.20 -0.24 0.10
CA LEU A 70 9.26 0.66 0.56
C LEU A 70 8.87 2.16 0.55
N PRO A 71 8.23 2.71 -0.50
CA PRO A 71 7.78 4.11 -0.50
C PRO A 71 6.72 4.38 0.59
N VAL A 72 5.83 3.43 0.83
CA VAL A 72 4.75 3.53 1.82
C VAL A 72 5.31 3.48 3.24
N LEU A 73 6.21 2.54 3.51
CA LEU A 73 6.86 2.41 4.83
C LEU A 73 7.66 3.68 5.18
N LYS A 74 8.36 4.27 4.19
CA LYS A 74 9.06 5.55 4.38
C LYS A 74 8.10 6.70 4.68
N LEU A 75 6.97 6.76 3.97
CA LEU A 75 5.94 7.78 4.16
C LEU A 75 5.29 7.71 5.55
N LEU A 76 5.04 6.49 6.03
CA LEU A 76 4.27 6.20 7.23
C LEU A 76 5.13 5.78 8.43
N LYS A 77 6.43 6.07 8.39
CA LYS A 77 7.42 5.71 9.43
C LYS A 77 7.08 6.17 10.85
N ASN A 78 6.17 7.14 11.01
CA ASN A 78 5.76 7.68 12.31
C ASN A 78 4.53 6.96 12.90
N TYR A 79 4.04 5.91 12.25
CA TYR A 79 2.90 5.10 12.69
C TYR A 79 3.36 3.67 12.96
N GLU A 80 2.63 2.96 13.82
CA GLU A 80 2.84 1.52 13.98
C GLU A 80 2.15 0.81 12.81
N MET A 81 2.93 0.12 11.97
CA MET A 81 2.41 -0.45 10.72
C MET A 81 2.23 -1.97 10.83
N VAL A 82 1.03 -2.45 10.53
CA VAL A 82 0.75 -3.88 10.33
C VAL A 82 0.46 -4.12 8.85
N VAL A 83 1.26 -4.96 8.20
CA VAL A 83 1.04 -5.35 6.80
C VAL A 83 0.28 -6.67 6.76
N LEU A 84 -0.85 -6.68 6.07
CA LEU A 84 -1.69 -7.83 5.81
C LEU A 84 -1.51 -8.24 4.35
N GLY A 85 -1.01 -9.45 4.12
CA GLY A 85 -0.90 -10.05 2.79
C GLY A 85 -1.78 -11.29 2.71
N ASP A 86 -2.40 -11.50 1.55
CA ASP A 86 -2.99 -12.79 1.21
C ASP A 86 -1.88 -13.79 0.80
N ARG A 87 -2.16 -15.09 1.00
CA ARG A 87 -1.16 -16.19 0.91
C ARG A 87 -0.62 -16.43 -0.50
#